data_AF-A0AA50VMI6-F1
#
_entry.id   AF-A0AA50VMI6-F1
#
_cell.length_a   1.000
_cell.length_b   1.000
_cell.length_c   1.000
_cell.angle_alpha   90.00
_cell.angle_beta   90.00
_cell.angle_gamma   90.00
#
_symmetry.space_group_name_H-M   'P 1'
#
loop_
_entity.id
_entity.type
_entity.pdbx_description
1 polymer ?
#
loop_
_entity_poly.entity_id
_entity_poly.type
_entity_poly.pdbx_seq_one_letter_code
_entity_poly.pdbx_strand_id
1 'polypeptide(L)'
;WQLDTVIHVNGGEYIGFIKDDGTFTIHNVPSGSYVVEVVHPNYMYDSVRVEINSKGKFRARKVNYVQTSQVIQVPYPLRMKTSHKIKYFQVREQLRITDFLFNPMILMMVLPLLLIMVLPKMMNDPETKEDFKQITNMTKMSEFPEMSEMFT
;
A
#
# COMPACT_ATOMS: atom_id res chain seq x y z
N TRP A 1 11.67 5.27 -23.71
CA TRP A 1 10.97 4.16 -23.02
C TRP A 1 11.25 2.84 -23.71
N GLN A 2 10.91 2.62 -25.00
CA GLN A 2 11.27 1.35 -25.67
C GLN A 2 12.78 1.08 -25.65
N LEU A 3 13.61 2.08 -25.99
CA LEU A 3 15.08 1.98 -25.95
C LEU A 3 15.64 1.63 -24.57
N ASP A 4 14.91 2.00 -23.52
CA ASP A 4 15.31 1.79 -22.12
C ASP A 4 14.73 0.47 -21.57
N THR A 5 13.96 -0.26 -22.37
CA THR A 5 13.25 -1.47 -21.94
C THR A 5 13.80 -2.68 -22.65
N VAL A 6 14.18 -3.70 -21.86
CA VAL A 6 14.66 -4.97 -22.36
C VAL A 6 13.82 -6.09 -21.76
N ILE A 7 13.48 -7.09 -22.56
CA ILE A 7 12.76 -8.27 -22.08
C ILE A 7 13.79 -9.34 -21.73
N HIS A 8 13.83 -9.75 -20.47
CA HIS A 8 14.66 -10.85 -20.01
C HIS A 8 13.84 -12.11 -19.86
N VAL A 9 14.44 -13.24 -20.22
CA VAL A 9 13.92 -14.58 -19.92
C VAL A 9 14.94 -15.29 -19.06
N ASN A 10 14.48 -15.80 -17.91
CA ASN A 10 15.27 -16.56 -16.95
C ASN A 10 16.56 -15.81 -16.52
N GLY A 11 16.42 -14.54 -16.12
CA GLY A 11 17.56 -13.71 -15.71
C GLY A 11 18.47 -13.24 -16.85
N GLY A 12 18.02 -13.34 -18.11
CA GLY A 12 18.76 -12.88 -19.29
C GLY A 12 19.39 -14.00 -20.13
N GLU A 13 19.02 -15.27 -19.88
CA GLU A 13 19.39 -16.41 -20.74
C GLU A 13 18.91 -16.18 -22.18
N TYR A 14 17.71 -15.62 -22.34
CA TYR A 14 17.24 -15.06 -23.61
C TYR A 14 16.88 -13.60 -23.42
N ILE A 15 17.21 -12.81 -24.44
CA ILE A 15 16.98 -11.37 -24.46
C ILE A 15 16.06 -11.06 -25.65
N GLY A 16 15.01 -10.29 -25.37
CA GLY A 16 14.07 -9.78 -26.36
C GLY A 16 13.99 -8.26 -26.30
N PHE A 17 13.59 -7.67 -27.43
CA PHE A 17 13.39 -6.23 -27.56
C PHE A 17 11.93 -5.92 -27.90
N ILE A 18 11.50 -4.73 -27.49
CA ILE A 18 10.17 -4.21 -27.77
C ILE A 18 10.18 -3.56 -29.16
N LYS A 19 9.16 -3.84 -29.96
CA LYS A 19 8.92 -3.24 -31.27
C LYS A 19 8.24 -1.87 -31.14
N ASP A 20 8.15 -1.13 -32.23
CA ASP A 20 7.52 0.21 -32.24
C ASP A 20 6.05 0.20 -31.80
N ASP A 21 5.34 -0.91 -32.05
CA ASP A 21 3.95 -1.13 -31.64
C ASP A 21 3.79 -1.51 -30.15
N GLY A 22 4.89 -1.62 -29.39
CA GLY A 22 4.90 -2.00 -27.99
C GLY A 22 4.81 -3.52 -27.75
N THR A 23 4.80 -4.33 -28.80
CA THR A 23 4.83 -5.79 -28.68
C THR A 23 6.27 -6.31 -28.61
N PHE A 24 6.44 -7.54 -28.14
CA PHE A 24 7.73 -8.22 -28.16
C PHE A 24 7.57 -9.67 -28.58
N THR A 25 8.62 -10.27 -29.10
CA THR A 25 8.66 -11.68 -29.48
C THR A 25 10.05 -12.23 -29.21
N ILE A 26 10.12 -13.43 -28.65
CA ILE A 26 11.38 -14.11 -28.36
C ILE A 26 11.35 -15.43 -29.11
N HIS A 27 12.32 -15.61 -30.00
CA HIS A 27 12.41 -16.77 -30.87
C HIS A 27 13.36 -17.81 -30.27
N ASN A 28 13.29 -19.03 -30.80
CA ASN A 28 14.24 -20.12 -30.48
C ASN A 28 14.30 -20.50 -28.99
N VAL A 29 13.21 -20.32 -28.24
CA VAL A 29 13.09 -20.79 -26.86
C VAL A 29 12.59 -22.25 -26.86
N PRO A 30 13.35 -23.22 -26.31
CA PRO A 30 12.94 -24.62 -26.28
C PRO A 30 11.77 -24.87 -25.32
N SER A 31 11.23 -26.09 -25.30
CA SER A 31 10.20 -26.47 -24.33
C SER A 31 10.77 -26.45 -22.90
N GLY A 32 10.07 -25.80 -21.97
CA GLY A 32 10.55 -25.60 -20.61
C GLY A 32 9.66 -24.66 -19.80
N SER A 33 10.09 -24.34 -18.58
CA SER A 33 9.45 -23.35 -17.71
C SER A 33 10.39 -22.16 -17.55
N TYR A 34 9.94 -20.99 -18.00
CA TYR A 34 10.75 -19.78 -18.02
C TYR A 34 10.07 -18.67 -17.25
N VAL A 35 10.87 -17.78 -16.65
CA VAL A 35 10.37 -16.54 -16.06
C VAL A 35 10.66 -15.40 -17.02
N VAL A 36 9.62 -14.69 -17.44
CA VAL A 36 9.71 -13.53 -18.33
C VAL A 36 9.58 -12.26 -17.51
N GLU A 37 10.52 -11.35 -17.72
CA GLU A 37 10.69 -10.11 -16.96
C GLU A 37 10.85 -8.94 -17.94
N VAL A 38 10.24 -7.81 -17.62
CA VAL A 38 10.43 -6.56 -18.35
C VAL A 38 11.33 -5.69 -17.50
N VAL A 39 12.53 -5.44 -17.99
CA VAL A 39 13.54 -4.63 -17.31
C VAL A 39 13.46 -3.21 -17.86
N HIS A 40 13.16 -2.25 -16.99
CA HIS A 40 13.13 -0.83 -17.30
C HIS A 40 13.77 -0.05 -16.14
N PRO A 41 14.58 0.99 -16.39
CA PRO A 41 15.24 1.75 -15.32
C PRO A 41 14.24 2.46 -14.40
N ASN A 42 13.20 3.13 -14.90
CA ASN A 42 12.29 3.89 -14.04
C ASN A 42 11.02 3.15 -13.57
N TYR A 43 10.66 2.01 -14.16
CA TYR A 43 9.37 1.35 -13.92
C TYR A 43 9.56 -0.13 -13.59
N MET A 44 8.81 -0.61 -12.59
CA MET A 44 8.78 -2.01 -12.22
C MET A 44 7.63 -2.72 -12.94
N TYR A 45 7.87 -3.95 -13.39
CA TYR A 45 6.87 -4.83 -13.99
C TYR A 45 6.79 -6.14 -13.21
N ASP A 46 5.59 -6.72 -13.14
CA ASP A 46 5.42 -8.02 -12.51
C ASP A 46 5.94 -9.13 -13.44
N SER A 47 6.84 -9.98 -12.93
CA SER A 47 7.35 -11.15 -13.65
C SER A 47 6.26 -12.20 -13.89
N VAL A 48 6.29 -12.86 -15.05
CA VAL A 48 5.33 -13.91 -15.41
C VAL A 48 6.07 -15.19 -15.77
N ARG A 49 5.62 -16.33 -15.24
CA ARG A 49 6.15 -17.64 -15.61
C ARG A 49 5.41 -18.16 -16.83
N VAL A 50 6.15 -18.52 -17.87
CA VAL A 50 5.63 -19.12 -19.10
C VAL A 50 6.16 -20.54 -19.21
N GLU A 51 5.24 -21.49 -19.31
CA GLU A 51 5.51 -22.91 -19.55
C GLU A 51 5.22 -23.23 -21.02
N ILE A 52 6.20 -23.82 -21.69
CA ILE A 52 6.14 -24.23 -23.09
C ILE A 52 6.19 -25.75 -23.11
N ASN A 53 5.09 -26.38 -23.54
CA ASN A 53 5.05 -27.83 -23.71
C ASN A 53 5.86 -28.25 -24.96
N SER A 54 6.31 -29.51 -25.02
CA SER A 54 6.95 -30.11 -26.22
C SER A 54 6.10 -30.02 -27.48
N LYS A 55 4.77 -29.90 -27.34
CA LYS A 55 3.81 -29.67 -28.44
C LYS A 55 3.66 -28.19 -28.85
N GLY A 56 4.42 -27.27 -28.26
CA GLY A 56 4.35 -25.83 -28.54
C GLY A 56 3.14 -25.11 -27.91
N LYS A 57 2.42 -25.74 -26.98
CA LYS A 57 1.35 -25.07 -26.22
C LYS A 57 1.95 -24.22 -25.10
N PHE A 58 1.43 -23.00 -24.96
CA PHE A 58 1.84 -22.04 -23.93
C PHE A 58 0.88 -22.06 -22.74
N ARG A 59 1.42 -21.93 -21.53
CA ARG A 59 0.67 -21.63 -20.32
C ARG A 59 1.41 -20.55 -19.54
N ALA A 60 0.75 -19.42 -19.28
CA ALA A 60 1.31 -18.35 -18.47
C ALA A 60 0.66 -18.31 -17.09
N ARG A 61 1.47 -18.04 -16.05
CA ARG A 61 1.00 -17.90 -14.66
C ARG A 61 1.82 -16.89 -13.89
N LYS A 62 1.23 -16.29 -12.86
CA LYS A 62 1.97 -15.38 -11.95
C LYS A 62 3.11 -16.13 -11.26
N VAL A 63 4.26 -15.47 -11.14
CA VAL A 63 5.40 -16.05 -10.42
C VAL A 63 5.13 -16.01 -8.91
N ASN A 64 5.28 -17.16 -8.26
CA ASN A 64 5.27 -17.27 -6.81
C ASN A 64 6.38 -18.24 -6.39
N TYR A 65 7.36 -17.75 -5.63
CA TYR A 65 8.50 -18.54 -5.15
C TYR A 65 8.23 -19.23 -3.80
N VAL A 66 7.20 -18.80 -3.07
CA VAL A 66 6.86 -19.35 -1.74
C VAL A 66 5.91 -20.53 -1.90
N GLN A 67 4.83 -20.35 -2.67
CA GLN A 67 3.83 -21.40 -2.93
C GLN A 67 3.85 -21.77 -4.41
N THR A 68 4.73 -22.71 -4.77
CA THR A 68 4.94 -23.13 -6.16
C THR A 68 3.74 -23.90 -6.75
N SER A 69 2.92 -24.51 -5.88
CA SER A 69 1.68 -25.23 -6.22
C SER A 69 0.52 -24.30 -6.54
N GLN A 70 0.56 -23.04 -6.11
CA GLN A 70 -0.47 -22.06 -6.42
C GLN A 70 -0.36 -21.66 -7.89
N VAL A 71 -1.43 -21.89 -8.66
CA VAL A 71 -1.46 -21.57 -10.08
C VAL A 71 -2.51 -20.51 -10.37
N ILE A 72 -2.06 -19.27 -10.48
CA ILE A 72 -2.87 -18.15 -10.97
C ILE A 72 -2.55 -17.97 -12.44
N GLN A 73 -3.45 -18.43 -13.32
CA GLN A 73 -3.25 -18.31 -14.77
C GLN A 73 -3.33 -16.84 -15.21
N VAL A 74 -2.48 -16.50 -16.17
CA VAL A 74 -2.42 -15.17 -16.80
C VAL A 74 -2.70 -15.38 -18.29
N PRO A 75 -3.43 -14.47 -18.96
CA PRO A 75 -3.69 -14.57 -20.39
C PRO A 75 -2.38 -14.57 -21.20
N TYR A 76 -2.40 -15.31 -22.32
CA TYR A 76 -1.38 -15.30 -23.34
C TYR A 76 -2.01 -14.86 -24.68
N PRO A 77 -1.39 -13.98 -25.50
CA PRO A 77 -0.08 -13.33 -25.31
C PRO A 77 0.01 -12.45 -24.05
N LEU A 78 1.22 -12.30 -23.53
CA LEU A 78 1.47 -11.57 -22.28
C LEU A 78 1.12 -10.09 -22.43
N ARG A 79 0.29 -9.58 -21.51
CA ARG A 79 -0.04 -8.15 -21.39
C ARG A 79 0.55 -7.61 -20.09
N MET A 80 1.82 -7.23 -20.13
CA MET A 80 2.55 -6.78 -18.94
C MET A 80 2.32 -5.29 -18.73
N LYS A 81 1.75 -4.95 -17.57
CA LYS A 81 1.52 -3.56 -17.16
C LYS A 81 2.57 -3.15 -16.13
N THR A 82 2.87 -1.86 -16.10
CA THR A 82 3.72 -1.27 -15.06
C THR A 82 3.04 -1.42 -13.70
N SER A 83 3.76 -1.94 -12.72
CA SER A 83 3.32 -2.03 -11.33
C SER A 83 3.44 -0.66 -10.64
N HIS A 84 4.63 -0.09 -10.61
CA HIS A 84 4.90 1.22 -10.00
C HIS A 84 6.21 1.83 -10.53
N LYS A 85 6.41 3.12 -10.28
CA LYS A 85 7.68 3.80 -10.54
C LYS A 85 8.70 3.43 -9.46
N ILE A 86 9.90 3.03 -9.87
CA ILE A 86 10.97 2.66 -8.95
C ILE A 86 11.46 3.91 -8.21
N LYS A 87 11.50 3.85 -6.88
CA LYS A 87 12.07 4.89 -6.02
C LYS A 87 13.46 4.45 -5.57
N TYR A 88 14.47 4.83 -6.35
CA TYR A 88 15.86 4.49 -6.05
C TYR A 88 16.39 5.14 -4.78
N PHE A 89 15.88 6.33 -4.47
CA PHE A 89 16.35 7.13 -3.34
C PHE A 89 15.27 7.20 -2.27
N GLN A 90 15.69 6.98 -1.04
CA GLN A 90 14.88 7.30 0.13
C GLN A 90 14.86 8.82 0.32
N VAL A 91 13.67 9.36 0.50
CA VAL A 91 13.51 10.78 0.82
C VAL A 91 14.00 10.98 2.26
N ARG A 92 14.87 11.97 2.48
CA ARG A 92 15.33 12.32 3.83
C ARG A 92 14.15 12.77 4.67
N GLU A 93 14.14 12.40 5.94
CA GLU A 93 13.20 12.96 6.90
C GLU A 93 13.42 14.47 6.96
N GLN A 94 12.32 15.21 6.80
CA GLN A 94 12.31 16.66 6.88
C GLN A 94 11.60 17.04 8.17
N LEU A 95 12.08 18.07 8.85
CA LEU A 95 11.32 18.67 9.95
C LEU A 95 10.10 19.36 9.34
N ARG A 96 8.95 18.68 9.33
CA ARG A 96 7.70 19.29 8.92
C ARG A 96 7.06 19.89 10.16
N ILE A 97 6.63 21.14 10.08
CA ILE A 97 5.91 21.82 11.18
C ILE A 97 4.64 21.04 11.54
N THR A 98 4.02 20.38 10.56
CA THR A 98 2.89 19.46 10.77
C THR A 98 3.26 18.28 11.66
N ASP A 99 4.46 17.72 11.51
CA ASP A 99 4.89 16.55 12.27
C ASP A 99 5.16 16.93 13.74
N PHE A 100 5.53 18.18 13.99
CA PHE A 100 5.61 18.76 15.32
C PHE A 100 4.21 19.05 15.91
N LEU A 101 3.32 19.69 15.15
CA LEU A 101 1.96 20.02 15.61
C LEU A 101 1.12 18.77 15.93
N PHE A 102 1.22 17.73 15.10
CA PHE A 102 0.50 16.47 15.28
C PHE A 102 1.29 15.43 16.07
N ASN A 103 2.38 15.85 16.73
CA ASN A 103 3.05 14.97 17.68
C ASN A 103 2.11 14.72 18.87
N PRO A 104 1.83 13.45 19.22
CA PRO A 104 0.90 13.11 20.30
C PRO A 104 1.27 13.78 21.63
N MET A 105 2.56 13.99 21.92
CA MET A 105 2.98 14.66 23.16
C MET A 105 2.62 16.15 23.16
N ILE A 106 2.82 16.84 22.02
CA ILE A 106 2.54 18.28 21.91
C ILE A 106 1.04 18.53 21.87
N LEU A 107 0.29 17.69 21.13
CA LEU A 107 -1.16 17.78 21.06
C LEU A 107 -1.80 17.58 22.44
N MET A 108 -1.36 16.56 23.19
CA MET A 108 -1.86 16.29 24.55
C MET A 108 -1.49 17.38 25.56
N MET A 109 -0.45 18.18 25.31
CA MET A 109 -0.08 19.30 26.17
C MET A 109 -0.86 20.57 25.82
N VAL A 110 -0.97 20.91 24.53
CA VAL A 110 -1.57 22.17 24.06
C VAL A 110 -3.10 22.12 24.09
N LEU A 111 -3.71 20.98 23.72
CA LEU A 111 -5.17 20.85 23.64
C LEU A 111 -5.86 21.08 25.01
N PRO A 112 -5.42 20.47 26.13
CA PRO A 112 -6.04 20.73 27.43
C PRO A 112 -5.87 22.19 27.89
N LEU A 113 -4.71 22.80 27.63
CA LEU A 113 -4.48 24.21 27.99
C LEU A 113 -5.41 25.16 27.21
N LEU A 114 -5.61 24.90 25.91
CA LEU A 114 -6.56 25.65 25.09
C LEU A 114 -7.98 25.48 25.61
N LEU A 115 -8.39 24.24 25.93
CA LEU A 115 -9.71 23.97 26.52
C LEU A 115 -9.88 24.71 27.84
N ILE A 116 -8.91 24.66 28.76
CA ILE A 116 -8.97 25.39 30.04
C ILE A 116 -9.09 26.91 29.84
N MET A 117 -8.52 27.47 28.77
CA MET A 117 -8.62 28.89 28.45
C MET A 117 -9.95 29.29 27.80
N VAL A 118 -10.51 28.42 26.95
CA VAL A 118 -11.73 28.71 26.15
C VAL A 118 -13.00 28.29 26.89
N LEU A 119 -12.97 27.17 27.62
CA LEU A 119 -14.12 26.66 28.38
C LEU A 119 -14.71 27.72 29.33
N PRO A 120 -13.95 28.48 30.13
CA PRO A 120 -14.51 29.53 30.99
C PRO A 120 -15.20 30.65 30.21
N LYS A 121 -14.70 30.96 28.99
CA LYS A 121 -15.31 31.99 28.13
C LYS A 121 -16.61 31.52 27.52
N MET A 122 -16.68 30.27 27.05
CA MET A 122 -17.91 29.67 26.53
C MET A 122 -18.92 29.40 27.64
N MET A 123 -18.45 28.95 28.82
CA MET A 123 -19.28 28.77 30.00
C MET A 123 -19.80 30.08 30.58
N ASN A 124 -19.44 31.26 30.08
CA ASN A 124 -20.08 32.51 30.49
C ASN A 124 -21.42 32.74 29.75
N ASP A 125 -21.61 32.14 28.58
CA ASP A 125 -22.84 32.22 27.81
C ASP A 125 -23.94 31.33 28.45
N PRO A 126 -25.16 31.85 28.68
CA PRO A 126 -26.21 31.15 29.41
C PRO A 126 -26.68 29.86 28.71
N GLU A 127 -26.64 29.82 27.38
CA GLU A 127 -27.01 28.65 26.57
C GLU A 127 -26.02 27.48 26.78
N THR A 128 -24.72 27.76 26.73
CA THR A 128 -23.68 26.75 26.96
C THR A 128 -23.66 26.25 28.41
N LYS A 129 -24.02 27.08 29.39
CA LYS A 129 -24.17 26.63 30.80
C LYS A 129 -25.27 25.57 30.96
N GLU A 130 -26.39 25.73 30.26
CA GLU A 130 -27.50 24.78 30.30
C GLU A 130 -27.09 23.45 29.65
N ASP A 131 -26.43 23.49 28.50
CA ASP A 131 -25.93 22.31 27.80
C ASP A 131 -24.88 21.54 28.63
N PHE A 132 -23.94 22.24 29.27
CA PHE A 132 -22.96 21.61 30.17
C PHE A 132 -23.62 20.98 31.39
N LYS A 133 -24.67 21.59 31.96
CA LYS A 133 -25.44 20.99 33.06
C LYS A 133 -26.19 19.74 32.59
N GLN A 134 -26.77 19.75 31.39
CA GLN A 134 -27.45 18.59 30.82
C GLN A 134 -26.48 17.44 30.54
N ILE A 135 -25.32 17.72 29.94
CA ILE A 135 -24.25 16.74 29.72
C ILE A 135 -23.77 16.18 31.06
N THR A 136 -23.51 17.02 32.06
CA THR A 136 -23.08 16.58 33.40
C THR A 136 -24.13 15.71 34.09
N ASN A 137 -25.42 16.05 33.97
CA ASN A 137 -26.51 15.23 34.51
C ASN A 137 -26.63 13.89 33.78
N MET A 138 -26.46 13.86 32.46
CA MET A 138 -26.44 12.61 31.67
C MET A 138 -25.21 11.75 32.00
N THR A 139 -24.02 12.34 32.20
CA THR A 139 -22.81 11.61 32.58
C THR A 139 -22.91 11.05 34.01
N LYS A 140 -23.53 11.79 34.95
CA LYS A 140 -23.86 11.30 36.30
C LYS A 140 -24.88 10.15 36.28
N MET A 141 -25.82 10.16 35.33
CA MET A 141 -26.72 9.02 35.11
C MET A 141 -26.03 7.82 34.44
N SER A 142 -24.82 8.01 33.89
CA SER A 142 -24.03 7.00 33.18
C SER A 142 -22.85 6.46 34.01
N GLU A 143 -22.68 6.92 35.26
CA GLU A 143 -21.82 6.24 36.23
C GLU A 143 -22.37 4.82 36.40
N PHE A 144 -21.69 3.86 35.79
CA PHE A 144 -21.94 2.44 36.04
C PHE A 144 -21.99 2.23 37.56
N PRO A 145 -23.02 1.54 38.10
CA PRO A 145 -23.07 1.28 39.53
C PRO A 145 -21.75 0.62 39.94
N GLU A 146 -21.10 1.17 40.98
CA GLU A 146 -19.89 0.59 41.56
C GLU A 146 -20.14 -0.90 41.81
N MET A 147 -19.50 -1.77 41.01
CA MET A 147 -19.64 -3.23 41.09
C MET A 147 -19.04 -3.81 42.40
N SER A 148 -18.65 -2.96 43.34
CA SER A 148 -18.08 -3.35 44.65
C SER A 148 -19.12 -3.81 45.66
N GLU A 149 -20.43 -3.61 45.42
CA GLU A 149 -21.49 -4.08 46.34
C GLU A 149 -22.19 -5.37 45.90
N MET A 150 -21.81 -6.00 44.77
CA MET A 150 -22.47 -7.24 44.29
C MET A 150 -21.83 -8.54 44.79
N PHE A 151 -20.71 -8.45 45.50
CA PHE A 151 -19.98 -9.59 46.06
C PHE A 151 -19.79 -9.39 47.56
N THR A 152 -20.83 -9.63 48.35
CA THR A 152 -20.75 -9.96 49.79
C THR A 152 -21.83 -10.97 50.11
#